data_AF-A0A2G4FPP7-F1
#
_entry.id   AF-A0A2G4FPP7-F1
#
_cell.length_a   1.000
_cell.length_b   1.000
_cell.length_c   1.000
_cell.angle_alpha   90.00
_cell.angle_beta   90.00
_cell.angle_gamma   90.00
#
_symmetry.space_group_name_H-M   'P 1'
#
loop_
_entity.id
_entity.type
_entity.pdbx_description
1 polymer ?
#
loop_
_entity_poly.entity_id
_entity_poly.type
_entity_poly.pdbx_seq_one_letter_code
_entity_poly.pdbx_strand_id
1 'polypeptide(L)'
;VTSNRPPSEASHFTTNYLALRTLRVWGSDKLAKEIKERTKKSAAWILETSPKTNEDQVFQLLGFSEVKADKSIIENSAKALIAKQKSDGGWAQIDSLDSDPYATATALVSLHFTKMLSNKDKAFQNGVKYLIKTRKEDGSWFVKSRSKPFQTYYESGFPHGKDQFISVAASGWAATALLLSLAE
;
A
#
# COMPACT_ATOMS: atom_id res chain seq x y z
N VAL A 1 -6.31 -16.48 -4.01
CA VAL A 1 -7.03 -15.89 -5.17
C VAL A 1 -7.26 -14.43 -4.88
N THR A 2 -7.20 -13.55 -5.87
CA THR A 2 -7.52 -12.11 -5.73
C THR A 2 -8.80 -11.80 -6.51
N SER A 3 -9.50 -10.73 -6.14
CA SER A 3 -10.72 -10.28 -6.84
C SER A 3 -10.43 -9.64 -8.21
N ASN A 4 -9.15 -9.42 -8.54
CA ASN A 4 -8.69 -8.72 -9.75
C ASN A 4 -9.32 -7.33 -9.92
N ARG A 5 -9.39 -6.56 -8.82
CA ARG A 5 -9.89 -5.18 -8.81
C ARG A 5 -8.73 -4.22 -8.51
N PRO A 6 -8.01 -3.73 -9.54
CA PRO A 6 -6.88 -2.84 -9.32
C PRO A 6 -7.33 -1.46 -8.80
N PRO A 7 -6.50 -0.80 -7.97
CA PRO A 7 -5.23 -1.34 -7.43
C PRO A 7 -5.40 -2.26 -6.20
N SER A 8 -6.38 -1.99 -5.33
CA SER A 8 -6.42 -2.49 -3.94
C SER A 8 -6.73 -3.97 -3.75
N GLU A 9 -7.33 -4.67 -4.73
CA GLU A 9 -7.65 -6.11 -4.64
C GLU A 9 -7.09 -6.90 -5.82
N ALA A 10 -6.00 -6.42 -6.43
CA ALA A 10 -5.33 -7.13 -7.53
C ALA A 10 -4.05 -7.88 -7.08
N SER A 11 -3.43 -7.45 -5.98
CA SER A 11 -2.12 -7.95 -5.56
C SER A 11 -2.18 -9.19 -4.66
N HIS A 12 -1.40 -10.21 -5.02
CA HIS A 12 -1.14 -11.35 -4.14
C HIS A 12 -0.25 -10.98 -2.94
N PHE A 13 0.61 -9.97 -3.08
CA PHE A 13 1.41 -9.46 -1.97
C PHE A 13 0.50 -8.87 -0.88
N THR A 14 -0.50 -8.07 -1.25
CA THR A 14 -1.49 -7.53 -0.30
C THR A 14 -2.18 -8.64 0.49
N THR A 15 -2.68 -9.66 -0.21
CA THR A 15 -3.36 -10.80 0.43
C THR A 15 -2.43 -11.56 1.38
N ASN A 16 -1.20 -11.85 0.95
CA ASN A 16 -0.23 -12.59 1.76
C ASN A 16 0.23 -11.78 2.98
N TYR A 17 0.50 -10.48 2.81
CA TYR A 17 0.88 -9.61 3.93
C TYR A 17 -0.23 -9.54 4.99
N LEU A 18 -1.49 -9.32 4.59
CA LEU A 18 -2.61 -9.26 5.53
C LEU A 18 -2.79 -10.59 6.27
N ALA A 19 -2.68 -11.72 5.57
CA ALA A 19 -2.76 -13.04 6.19
C ALA A 19 -1.61 -13.28 7.19
N LEU A 20 -0.37 -12.99 6.79
CA LEU A 20 0.80 -13.12 7.67
C LEU A 20 0.68 -12.26 8.92
N ARG A 21 0.33 -10.97 8.76
CA ARG A 21 0.13 -10.05 9.87
C ARG A 21 -0.97 -10.52 10.81
N THR A 22 -2.09 -10.99 10.25
CA THR A 22 -3.22 -11.47 11.04
C THR A 22 -2.82 -12.70 11.87
N LEU A 23 -2.14 -13.67 11.26
CA LEU A 23 -1.69 -14.87 11.95
C LEU A 23 -0.60 -14.56 13.00
N ARG A 24 0.27 -13.58 12.77
CA ARG A 24 1.26 -13.16 13.78
C ARG A 24 0.61 -12.53 15.00
N VAL A 25 -0.40 -11.67 14.79
CA VAL A 25 -0.99 -10.87 15.88
C VAL A 25 -2.10 -11.63 16.62
N TRP A 26 -2.92 -12.39 15.90
CA TRP A 26 -4.11 -13.04 16.45
C TRP A 26 -4.15 -14.56 16.24
N GLY A 27 -3.06 -15.16 15.75
CA GLY A 27 -2.97 -16.62 15.59
C GLY A 27 -3.12 -17.35 16.92
N SER A 28 -3.89 -18.43 16.93
CA SER A 28 -4.04 -19.29 18.11
C SER A 28 -2.83 -20.22 18.26
N ASP A 29 -2.36 -20.40 19.49
CA ASP A 29 -1.31 -21.39 19.82
C ASP A 29 -1.67 -22.82 19.39
N LYS A 30 -2.97 -23.14 19.32
CA LYS A 30 -3.46 -24.44 18.83
C LYS A 30 -3.09 -24.72 17.37
N LEU A 31 -2.80 -23.66 16.60
CA LEU A 31 -2.44 -23.73 15.17
C LEU A 31 -0.98 -23.32 14.94
N ALA A 32 -0.14 -23.28 15.97
CA ALA A 32 1.22 -22.75 15.88
C ALA A 32 2.08 -23.45 14.81
N LYS A 33 1.89 -24.77 14.64
CA LYS A 33 2.64 -25.56 13.65
C LYS A 33 2.21 -25.18 12.23
N GLU A 34 0.91 -25.11 11.98
CA GLU A 34 0.32 -24.73 10.70
C GLU A 34 0.69 -23.30 10.34
N ILE A 35 0.60 -22.37 11.29
CA ILE A 35 0.99 -20.98 11.12
C ILE A 35 2.46 -20.90 10.71
N LYS A 36 3.36 -21.56 11.44
CA LYS A 36 4.80 -21.58 11.11
C LYS A 36 5.06 -22.13 9.71
N GLU A 37 4.39 -23.20 9.32
CA GLU A 37 4.54 -23.79 7.98
C GLU A 37 4.04 -22.85 6.87
N ARG A 38 2.87 -22.24 7.07
CA ARG A 38 2.30 -21.28 6.11
C ARG A 38 3.14 -20.02 6.00
N THR A 39 3.63 -19.49 7.13
CA THR A 39 4.56 -18.36 7.15
C THR A 39 5.83 -18.67 6.35
N LYS A 40 6.42 -19.87 6.52
CA LYS A 40 7.61 -20.26 5.74
C LYS A 40 7.33 -20.29 4.23
N LYS A 41 6.19 -20.87 3.82
CA LYS A 41 5.79 -20.95 2.40
C LYS A 41 5.55 -19.56 1.80
N SER A 42 4.84 -18.70 2.52
CA SER A 42 4.59 -17.32 2.07
C SER A 42 5.88 -16.50 2.04
N ALA A 43 6.78 -16.65 3.01
CA ALA A 43 8.08 -15.96 3.01
C ALA A 43 8.92 -16.32 1.78
N ALA A 44 9.04 -17.62 1.46
CA ALA A 44 9.74 -18.07 0.26
C ALA A 44 9.15 -17.44 -1.01
N TRP A 45 7.82 -17.47 -1.15
CA TRP A 45 7.16 -16.86 -2.30
C TRP A 45 7.39 -15.34 -2.40
N ILE A 46 7.32 -14.60 -1.28
CA ILE A 46 7.53 -13.14 -1.25
C ILE A 46 8.97 -12.79 -1.68
N LEU A 47 9.97 -13.60 -1.29
CA LEU A 47 11.38 -13.41 -1.62
C LEU A 47 11.71 -13.69 -3.09
N GLU A 48 11.03 -14.67 -3.70
CA GLU A 48 11.31 -15.10 -5.08
C GLU A 48 10.47 -14.36 -6.14
N THR A 49 9.35 -13.75 -5.74
CA THR A 49 8.41 -13.14 -6.69
C THR A 49 8.74 -11.67 -6.93
N SER A 50 8.86 -11.26 -8.20
CA SER A 50 9.04 -9.85 -8.56
C SER A 50 7.72 -9.07 -8.54
N PRO A 51 7.69 -7.86 -7.96
CA PRO A 51 6.50 -7.00 -7.97
C PRO A 51 6.30 -6.35 -9.34
N LYS A 52 5.04 -6.14 -9.76
CA LYS A 52 4.71 -5.58 -11.10
C LYS A 52 4.06 -4.21 -11.04
N THR A 53 3.45 -3.89 -9.90
CA THR A 53 2.70 -2.64 -9.68
C THR A 53 3.21 -1.93 -8.42
N ASN A 54 2.82 -0.68 -8.23
CA ASN A 54 3.12 0.03 -6.98
C ASN A 54 2.50 -0.69 -5.76
N GLU A 55 1.28 -1.22 -5.91
CA GLU A 55 0.63 -2.04 -4.88
C GLU A 55 1.49 -3.26 -4.52
N ASP A 56 2.01 -4.00 -5.52
CA ASP A 56 2.89 -5.13 -5.25
C ASP A 56 4.16 -4.71 -4.50
N GLN A 57 4.79 -3.60 -4.89
CA GLN A 57 6.02 -3.13 -4.24
C GLN A 57 5.76 -2.68 -2.79
N VAL A 58 4.68 -1.95 -2.55
CA VAL A 58 4.23 -1.53 -1.22
C VAL A 58 4.03 -2.74 -0.30
N PHE A 59 3.26 -3.72 -0.76
CA PHE A 59 2.91 -4.87 0.08
C PHE A 59 4.01 -5.93 0.14
N GLN A 60 4.92 -5.98 -0.85
CA GLN A 60 6.15 -6.75 -0.74
C GLN A 60 7.08 -6.16 0.31
N LEU A 61 7.29 -4.84 0.34
CA LEU A 61 8.09 -4.16 1.36
C LEU A 61 7.55 -4.43 2.77
N LEU A 62 6.23 -4.27 2.96
CA LEU A 62 5.57 -4.63 4.21
C LEU A 62 5.71 -6.13 4.54
N GLY A 63 5.57 -6.99 3.52
CA GLY A 63 5.76 -8.43 3.63
C GLY A 63 7.16 -8.83 4.10
N PHE A 64 8.20 -8.19 3.58
CA PHE A 64 9.59 -8.42 4.01
C PHE A 64 9.79 -8.08 5.50
N SER A 65 9.22 -6.97 5.96
CA SER A 65 9.23 -6.63 7.39
C SER A 65 8.46 -7.65 8.23
N GLU A 66 7.31 -8.11 7.73
CA GLU A 66 6.44 -9.08 8.40
C GLU A 66 7.12 -10.44 8.60
N VAL A 67 7.85 -10.92 7.60
CA VAL A 67 8.62 -12.19 7.66
C VAL A 67 10.02 -12.02 8.24
N LYS A 68 10.39 -10.81 8.69
CA LYS A 68 11.72 -10.48 9.22
C LYS A 68 12.85 -10.85 8.26
N ALA A 69 12.69 -10.51 6.98
CA ALA A 69 13.74 -10.69 5.98
C ALA A 69 15.00 -9.88 6.33
N ASP A 70 16.12 -10.22 5.69
CA ASP A 70 17.38 -9.51 5.89
C ASP A 70 17.24 -8.01 5.64
N LYS A 71 17.90 -7.21 6.48
CA LYS A 71 17.84 -5.75 6.43
C LYS A 71 18.17 -5.20 5.03
N SER A 72 19.16 -5.78 4.35
CA SER A 72 19.55 -5.39 3.00
C SER A 72 18.42 -5.58 1.97
N ILE A 73 17.59 -6.62 2.11
CA ILE A 73 16.44 -6.88 1.24
C ILE A 73 15.40 -5.78 1.42
N ILE A 74 15.07 -5.45 2.68
CA ILE A 74 14.12 -4.39 3.02
C ILE A 74 14.61 -3.04 2.49
N GLU A 75 15.88 -2.70 2.73
CA GLU A 75 16.48 -1.44 2.26
C GLU A 75 16.51 -1.33 0.74
N ASN A 76 16.85 -2.41 0.03
CA ASN A 76 16.87 -2.41 -1.43
C ASN A 76 15.46 -2.27 -2.02
N SER A 77 14.48 -2.96 -1.44
CA SER A 77 13.06 -2.83 -1.82
C SER A 77 12.55 -1.41 -1.61
N ALA A 78 12.87 -0.81 -0.45
CA ALA A 78 12.49 0.56 -0.14
C ALA A 78 13.15 1.58 -1.07
N LYS A 79 14.44 1.44 -1.37
CA LYS A 79 15.13 2.30 -2.35
C LYS A 79 14.48 2.22 -3.73
N ALA A 80 14.10 1.02 -4.17
CA ALA A 80 13.40 0.84 -5.44
C ALA A 80 12.01 1.51 -5.45
N LEU A 81 11.28 1.47 -4.34
CA LEU A 81 10.01 2.17 -4.21
C LEU A 81 10.20 3.70 -4.16
N ILE A 82 11.19 4.20 -3.40
CA ILE A 82 11.52 5.63 -3.33
C ILE A 82 11.90 6.18 -4.72
N ALA A 83 12.67 5.42 -5.50
CA ALA A 83 13.09 5.83 -6.85
C ALA A 83 11.92 6.00 -7.84
N LYS A 84 10.73 5.49 -7.52
CA LYS A 84 9.51 5.68 -8.32
C LYS A 84 8.72 6.95 -8.00
N GLN A 85 9.16 7.73 -7.01
CA GLN A 85 8.55 9.04 -6.74
C GLN A 85 8.69 9.92 -7.98
N LYS A 86 7.57 10.48 -8.44
CA LYS A 86 7.54 11.40 -9.58
C LYS A 86 7.91 12.82 -9.16
N SER A 87 8.17 13.68 -10.15
CA SER A 87 8.58 15.07 -9.93
C SER A 87 7.54 15.92 -9.20
N ASP A 88 6.27 15.52 -9.23
CA ASP A 88 5.18 16.14 -8.47
C ASP A 88 5.13 15.70 -7.00
N GLY A 89 6.01 14.79 -6.59
CA GLY A 89 6.09 14.22 -5.24
C GLY A 89 5.22 12.99 -5.02
N GLY A 90 4.35 12.64 -5.97
CA GLY A 90 3.47 11.49 -5.85
C GLY A 90 4.07 10.19 -6.41
N TRP A 91 3.29 9.11 -6.25
CA TRP A 91 3.52 7.82 -6.89
C TRP A 91 2.33 7.47 -7.76
N ALA A 92 2.58 6.74 -8.84
CA ALA A 92 1.56 6.21 -9.72
C ALA A 92 1.29 4.74 -9.42
N GLN A 93 0.05 4.27 -9.63
CA GLN A 93 -0.27 2.84 -9.46
C GLN A 93 0.54 1.91 -10.38
N ILE A 94 0.82 2.36 -11.60
CA ILE A 94 1.71 1.74 -12.59
C ILE A 94 2.51 2.84 -13.28
N ASP A 95 3.69 2.51 -13.79
CA ASP A 95 4.68 3.50 -14.23
C ASP A 95 4.16 4.45 -15.32
N SER A 96 3.28 3.97 -16.21
CA SER A 96 2.71 4.74 -17.33
C SER A 96 1.58 5.70 -16.97
N LEU A 97 1.05 5.67 -15.74
CA LEU A 97 -0.01 6.58 -15.29
C LEU A 97 0.56 7.76 -14.53
N ASP A 98 -0.21 8.84 -14.39
CA ASP A 98 0.13 9.94 -13.49
C ASP A 98 0.13 9.49 -12.02
N SER A 99 0.74 10.30 -11.15
CA SER A 99 0.65 10.12 -9.71
C SER A 99 -0.81 10.18 -9.27
N ASP A 100 -1.18 9.36 -8.29
CA ASP A 100 -2.50 9.43 -7.65
C ASP A 100 -2.41 9.33 -6.11
N PRO A 101 -3.45 9.80 -5.40
CA PRO A 101 -3.47 9.76 -3.94
C PRO A 101 -3.34 8.36 -3.33
N TYR A 102 -3.93 7.33 -3.94
CA TYR A 102 -3.88 5.98 -3.39
C TYR A 102 -2.45 5.43 -3.41
N ALA A 103 -1.80 5.45 -4.57
CA ALA A 103 -0.43 4.95 -4.72
C ALA A 103 0.57 5.77 -3.90
N THR A 104 0.38 7.09 -3.83
CA THR A 104 1.22 7.98 -3.02
C THR A 104 1.09 7.65 -1.53
N ALA A 105 -0.14 7.58 -1.03
CA ALA A 105 -0.36 7.36 0.40
C ALA A 105 0.10 5.98 0.85
N THR A 106 -0.14 4.91 0.08
CA THR A 106 0.33 3.57 0.44
C THR A 106 1.85 3.46 0.41
N ALA A 107 2.52 4.13 -0.54
CA ALA A 107 3.99 4.22 -0.57
C ALA A 107 4.54 4.90 0.69
N LEU A 108 4.00 6.06 1.06
CA LEU A 108 4.41 6.78 2.28
C LEU A 108 4.23 5.94 3.54
N VAL A 109 3.06 5.32 3.71
CA VAL A 109 2.77 4.53 4.91
C VAL A 109 3.66 3.29 4.98
N SER A 110 3.88 2.57 3.88
CA SER A 110 4.77 1.39 3.89
C SER A 110 6.22 1.75 4.19
N LEU A 111 6.75 2.82 3.58
CA LEU A 111 8.10 3.30 3.84
C LEU A 111 8.29 3.76 5.29
N HIS A 112 7.26 4.39 5.87
CA HIS A 112 7.30 4.82 7.27
C HIS A 112 7.20 3.64 8.24
N PHE A 113 6.24 2.72 8.05
CA PHE A 113 6.07 1.56 8.92
C PHE A 113 7.27 0.61 8.90
N THR A 114 8.01 0.55 7.79
CA THR A 114 9.26 -0.19 7.69
C THR A 114 10.49 0.59 8.16
N LYS A 115 10.30 1.82 8.67
CA LYS A 115 11.36 2.74 9.13
C LYS A 115 12.38 3.10 8.06
N MET A 116 11.98 3.01 6.79
CA MET A 116 12.82 3.32 5.63
C MET A 116 12.74 4.81 5.28
N LEU A 117 11.65 5.48 5.66
CA LEU A 117 11.57 6.93 5.71
C LEU A 117 11.01 7.37 7.07
N SER A 118 11.60 8.42 7.61
CA SER A 118 11.04 9.25 8.67
C SER A 118 10.17 10.36 8.07
N ASN A 119 9.39 11.03 8.91
CA ASN A 119 8.67 12.23 8.49
C ASN A 119 9.60 13.39 8.07
N LYS A 120 10.86 13.40 8.47
CA LYS A 120 11.82 14.47 8.13
C LYS A 120 12.46 14.29 6.75
N ASP A 121 12.33 13.11 6.16
CA ASP A 121 12.95 12.83 4.86
C ASP A 121 12.25 13.58 3.73
N LYS A 122 13.07 14.12 2.81
CA LYS A 122 12.58 14.94 1.69
C LYS A 122 11.57 14.18 0.83
N ALA A 123 11.80 12.89 0.57
CA ALA A 123 10.89 12.06 -0.19
C ALA A 123 9.51 11.94 0.50
N PHE A 124 9.50 11.75 1.82
CA PHE A 124 8.27 11.69 2.60
C PHE A 124 7.52 13.02 2.56
N GLN A 125 8.22 14.13 2.81
CA GLN A 125 7.66 15.49 2.77
C GLN A 125 7.10 15.87 1.40
N ASN A 126 7.74 15.44 0.31
CA ASN A 126 7.23 15.67 -1.04
C ASN A 126 5.92 14.92 -1.29
N GLY A 127 5.80 13.67 -0.82
CA GLY A 127 4.54 12.92 -0.91
C GLY A 127 3.43 13.53 -0.07
N VAL A 128 3.76 14.00 1.14
CA VAL A 128 2.80 14.74 1.99
C VAL A 128 2.29 16.00 1.29
N LYS A 129 3.19 16.79 0.67
CA LYS A 129 2.81 17.97 -0.13
C LYS A 129 1.90 17.60 -1.31
N TYR A 130 2.19 16.50 -2.00
CA TYR A 130 1.32 15.99 -3.06
C TYR A 130 -0.09 15.67 -2.52
N LEU A 131 -0.19 14.99 -1.38
CA LEU A 131 -1.49 14.66 -0.77
C LEU A 131 -2.25 15.93 -0.36
N ILE A 132 -1.58 16.90 0.28
CA ILE A 132 -2.23 18.18 0.66
C ILE A 132 -2.74 18.91 -0.59
N LYS A 133 -1.93 18.98 -1.66
CA LYS A 133 -2.29 19.64 -2.92
C LYS A 133 -3.48 18.98 -3.63
N THR A 134 -3.63 17.67 -3.50
CA THR A 134 -4.65 16.88 -4.23
C THR A 134 -5.93 16.63 -3.42
N ARG A 135 -5.94 17.00 -2.14
CA ARG A 135 -7.13 16.93 -1.29
C ARG A 135 -8.26 17.78 -1.86
N LYS A 136 -9.48 17.25 -1.84
CA LYS A 136 -10.71 17.95 -2.24
C LYS A 136 -11.23 18.84 -1.12
N GLU A 137 -12.15 19.74 -1.46
CA GLU A 137 -12.74 20.69 -0.49
C GLU A 137 -13.47 19.97 0.65
N ASP A 138 -14.10 18.84 0.35
CA ASP A 138 -14.75 17.95 1.33
C ASP A 138 -13.76 17.13 2.19
N GLY A 139 -12.45 17.30 1.99
CA GLY A 139 -11.40 16.59 2.70
C GLY A 139 -11.04 15.21 2.13
N SER A 140 -11.75 14.74 1.10
CA SER A 140 -11.49 13.44 0.47
C SER A 140 -10.36 13.51 -0.58
N TRP A 141 -9.92 12.33 -1.03
CA TRP A 141 -9.03 12.17 -2.17
C TRP A 141 -9.69 11.36 -3.27
N PHE A 142 -9.80 11.99 -4.44
CA PHE A 142 -10.32 11.35 -5.65
C PHE A 142 -9.27 10.44 -6.29
N VAL A 143 -9.66 9.22 -6.63
CA VAL A 143 -8.88 8.32 -7.48
C VAL A 143 -9.82 7.70 -8.50
N LYS A 144 -9.47 7.80 -9.79
CA LYS A 144 -10.23 7.17 -10.86
C LYS A 144 -10.06 5.65 -10.82
N SER A 145 -11.17 4.91 -10.81
CA SER A 145 -11.17 3.46 -10.79
C SER A 145 -10.63 2.88 -12.09
N ARG A 146 -9.82 1.82 -11.95
CA ARG A 146 -9.33 0.98 -13.05
C ARG A 146 -9.97 -0.40 -13.05
N SER A 147 -10.81 -0.68 -12.07
CA SER A 147 -11.51 -1.94 -11.95
C SER A 147 -12.68 -2.00 -12.94
N LYS A 148 -12.90 -3.17 -13.54
CA LYS A 148 -14.07 -3.44 -14.39
C LYS A 148 -15.13 -4.16 -13.55
N PRO A 149 -16.12 -3.45 -12.99
CA PRO A 149 -17.13 -4.07 -12.14
C PRO A 149 -18.04 -4.97 -12.95
N PHE A 150 -18.38 -6.14 -12.40
CA PHE A 150 -19.47 -6.99 -12.89
C PHE A 150 -20.75 -6.83 -12.06
N GLN A 151 -20.63 -6.21 -10.87
CA GLN A 151 -21.73 -5.94 -9.96
C GLN A 151 -22.45 -4.66 -10.38
N THR A 152 -23.77 -4.62 -10.15
CA THR A 152 -24.56 -3.41 -10.33
C THR A 152 -24.04 -2.31 -9.42
N TYR A 153 -23.91 -1.11 -9.98
CA TYR A 153 -23.52 0.07 -9.23
C TYR A 153 -24.51 0.38 -8.10
N TYR A 154 -24.00 0.79 -6.95
CA TYR A 154 -24.79 1.36 -5.87
C TYR A 154 -23.99 2.46 -5.15
N GLU A 155 -24.71 3.40 -4.54
CA GLU A 155 -24.12 4.49 -3.77
C GLU A 155 -23.82 4.07 -2.33
N SER A 156 -22.61 4.36 -1.86
CA SER A 156 -22.18 4.19 -0.46
C SER A 156 -22.39 5.44 0.39
N GLY A 157 -22.68 6.58 -0.22
CA GLY A 157 -22.72 7.90 0.44
C GLY A 157 -21.37 8.63 0.47
N PHE A 158 -20.28 7.99 0.01
CA PHE A 158 -19.01 8.68 -0.23
C PHE A 158 -19.05 9.43 -1.57
N PRO A 159 -18.38 10.60 -1.71
CA PRO A 159 -18.29 11.32 -2.98
C PRO A 159 -17.63 10.49 -4.10
N HIS A 160 -17.62 11.05 -5.32
CA HIS A 160 -16.94 10.51 -6.51
C HIS A 160 -17.67 9.40 -7.27
N GLY A 161 -18.94 9.15 -6.99
CA GLY A 161 -19.81 8.31 -7.81
C GLY A 161 -19.22 6.92 -8.07
N LYS A 162 -19.02 6.53 -9.33
CA LYS A 162 -18.45 5.19 -9.69
C LYS A 162 -17.04 4.94 -9.15
N ASP A 163 -16.33 6.01 -8.80
CA ASP A 163 -14.96 5.97 -8.28
C ASP A 163 -14.91 5.99 -6.74
N GLN A 164 -16.08 5.97 -6.08
CA GLN A 164 -16.19 6.14 -4.64
C GLN A 164 -15.39 5.10 -3.84
N PHE A 165 -15.44 3.82 -4.19
CA PHE A 165 -14.79 2.76 -3.38
C PHE A 165 -13.26 2.88 -3.33
N ILE A 166 -12.62 3.16 -4.47
CA ILE A 166 -11.18 3.38 -4.48
C ILE A 166 -10.83 4.74 -3.85
N SER A 167 -11.70 5.74 -3.98
CA SER A 167 -11.51 7.05 -3.34
C SER A 167 -11.68 6.99 -1.81
N VAL A 168 -12.54 6.11 -1.29
CA VAL A 168 -12.63 5.78 0.15
C VAL A 168 -11.30 5.22 0.62
N ALA A 169 -10.78 4.19 -0.07
CA ALA A 169 -9.51 3.57 0.29
C ALA A 169 -8.35 4.58 0.21
N ALA A 170 -8.30 5.38 -0.85
CA ALA A 170 -7.31 6.44 -1.03
C ALA A 170 -7.35 7.46 0.12
N SER A 171 -8.55 7.88 0.52
CA SER A 171 -8.74 8.84 1.60
C SER A 171 -8.32 8.29 2.95
N GLY A 172 -8.59 7.01 3.23
CA GLY A 172 -8.13 6.34 4.45
C GLY A 172 -6.60 6.24 4.54
N TRP A 173 -5.94 5.84 3.44
CA TRP A 173 -4.48 5.81 3.37
C TRP A 173 -3.88 7.22 3.46
N ALA A 174 -4.46 8.20 2.77
CA ALA A 174 -3.98 9.58 2.80
C ALA A 174 -4.08 10.18 4.21
N ALA A 175 -5.20 9.98 4.91
CA ALA A 175 -5.35 10.38 6.30
C ALA A 175 -4.28 9.73 7.19
N THR A 176 -4.00 8.44 7.00
CA THR A 176 -2.93 7.73 7.72
C THR A 176 -1.56 8.35 7.45
N ALA A 177 -1.21 8.59 6.18
CA ALA A 177 0.07 9.20 5.80
C ALA A 177 0.22 10.61 6.40
N LEU A 178 -0.84 11.41 6.41
CA LEU A 178 -0.83 12.74 7.01
C LEU A 178 -0.67 12.68 8.53
N LEU A 179 -1.32 11.74 9.23
CA LEU A 179 -1.11 11.54 10.67
C LEU A 179 0.34 11.15 10.98
N LEU A 180 0.96 10.29 10.17
CA LEU A 180 2.37 9.92 10.32
C LEU A 180 3.33 11.08 10.04
N SER A 181 2.89 12.11 9.31
CA SER A 181 3.70 13.33 9.13
C SER A 181 3.81 14.15 10.41
N LEU A 182 2.86 13.99 11.35
CA LEU A 182 2.81 14.71 12.63
C LEU A 182 3.53 13.96 13.76
N ALA A 183 3.71 12.65 13.64
CA ALA A 183 4.31 11.82 14.68
C ALA A 183 5.83 12.06 14.77
N GLU A 184 6.33 12.31 15.98
CA GLU A 184 7.75 12.60 16.27
C GLU A 184 8.63 11.35 16.38
#